data_AF-A0A1G3TQV5-F1
#
_entry.id   AF-A0A1G3TQV5-F1
#
_cell.length_a   1.000
_cell.length_b   1.000
_cell.length_c   1.000
_cell.angle_alpha   90.00
_cell.angle_beta   90.00
_cell.angle_gamma   90.00
#
_symmetry.space_group_name_H-M   'P 1'
#
loop_
_entity.id
_entity.type
_entity.pdbx_description
1 polymer ?
#
loop_
_entity_poly.entity_id
_entity_poly.type
_entity_poly.pdbx_seq_one_letter_code
_entity_poly.pdbx_strand_id
1 'polypeptide(L)'
;MKKYIVTLDEMDGMIEDIANDFTHGVVILRGNLAAGKTTFVKKMAKFLGVDEEVTSPTFSLQHCYKERVFHYDMYNHGLEHFISLGMLEELERDGLHFVEWGDDELVKILSSAGIDIMTIDIEKISDDKREYTTCIY
;
A
#
# COMPACT_ATOMS: atom_id res chain seq x y z
N MET A 1 -5.61 -15.91 0.32
CA MET A 1 -6.49 -14.77 -0.03
C MET A 1 -7.46 -14.54 1.12
N LYS A 2 -7.46 -13.36 1.73
CA LYS A 2 -8.43 -12.97 2.77
C LYS A 2 -9.32 -11.83 2.24
N LYS A 3 -10.54 -11.72 2.77
CA LYS A 3 -11.49 -10.66 2.41
C LYS A 3 -12.02 -9.99 3.68
N TYR A 4 -12.10 -8.66 3.63
CA TYR A 4 -12.63 -7.85 4.72
C TYR A 4 -13.67 -6.91 4.17
N ILE A 5 -14.81 -6.86 4.82
CA ILE A 5 -15.90 -5.94 4.48
C ILE A 5 -16.15 -5.10 5.72
N VAL A 6 -15.59 -3.89 5.75
CA VAL A 6 -15.54 -3.04 6.95
C VAL A 6 -15.95 -1.62 6.62
N THR A 7 -16.45 -0.92 7.63
CA THR A 7 -16.60 0.54 7.56
C THR A 7 -15.26 1.23 7.82
N LEU A 8 -15.16 2.52 7.48
CA LEU A 8 -13.95 3.32 7.73
C LEU A 8 -13.55 3.38 9.23
N ASP A 9 -14.54 3.29 10.12
CA ASP A 9 -14.34 3.33 11.57
C ASP A 9 -13.99 1.96 12.15
N GLU A 10 -14.27 0.87 11.45
CA GLU A 10 -14.05 -0.52 11.89
C GLU A 10 -12.80 -1.15 11.25
N MET A 11 -11.93 -0.35 10.65
CA MET A 11 -10.72 -0.84 9.97
C MET A 11 -9.69 -1.45 10.93
N ASP A 12 -9.72 -1.10 12.22
CA ASP A 12 -8.63 -1.37 13.16
C ASP A 12 -8.32 -2.88 13.27
N GLY A 13 -9.35 -3.74 13.32
CA GLY A 13 -9.14 -5.20 13.37
C GLY A 13 -8.55 -5.79 12.09
N MET A 14 -8.91 -5.24 10.92
CA MET A 14 -8.31 -5.64 9.65
C MET A 14 -6.85 -5.19 9.56
N ILE A 15 -6.55 -3.97 10.03
CA ILE A 15 -5.19 -3.42 10.04
C ILE A 15 -4.28 -4.26 10.92
N GLU A 16 -4.74 -4.63 12.12
CA GLU A 16 -3.99 -5.51 13.02
C GLU A 16 -3.73 -6.89 12.40
N ASP A 17 -4.73 -7.51 11.78
CA ASP A 17 -4.56 -8.82 11.10
C ASP A 17 -3.53 -8.74 9.96
N ILE A 18 -3.62 -7.71 9.11
CA ILE A 18 -2.67 -7.51 8.00
C ILE A 18 -1.25 -7.21 8.52
N ALA A 19 -1.11 -6.38 9.56
CA ALA A 19 0.20 -6.05 10.13
C ALA A 19 0.88 -7.25 10.79
N ASN A 20 0.12 -8.21 11.32
CA ASN A 20 0.64 -9.46 11.86
C ASN A 20 1.02 -10.46 10.78
N ASP A 21 0.26 -10.51 9.68
CA ASP A 21 0.53 -11.40 8.54
C ASP A 21 1.71 -10.93 7.66
N PHE A 22 1.94 -9.62 7.58
CA PHE A 22 2.89 -9.01 6.65
C PHE A 22 3.64 -7.84 7.30
N THR A 23 4.87 -8.12 7.74
CA THR A 23 5.67 -7.22 8.58
C THR A 23 6.75 -6.46 7.82
N HIS A 24 7.11 -6.90 6.60
CA HIS A 24 8.07 -6.27 5.71
C HIS A 24 7.74 -6.60 4.25
N GLY A 25 8.27 -5.81 3.31
CA GLY A 25 8.08 -5.98 1.87
C GLY A 25 7.12 -4.95 1.28
N VAL A 26 6.53 -5.29 0.13
CA VAL A 26 5.74 -4.33 -0.67
C VAL A 26 4.25 -4.67 -0.64
N VAL A 27 3.45 -3.73 -0.18
CA VAL A 27 1.99 -3.73 -0.25
C VAL A 27 1.52 -2.90 -1.45
N ILE A 28 1.02 -3.56 -2.48
CA ILE A 28 0.48 -2.92 -3.68
C ILE A 28 -1.03 -2.66 -3.49
N LEU A 29 -1.41 -1.38 -3.46
CA LEU A 29 -2.78 -0.93 -3.25
C LEU A 29 -3.47 -0.63 -4.57
N ARG A 30 -4.52 -1.39 -4.86
CA ARG A 30 -5.32 -1.30 -6.09
C ARG A 30 -6.74 -0.86 -5.80
N GLY A 31 -7.35 -0.19 -6.76
CA GLY A 31 -8.72 0.29 -6.65
C GLY A 31 -8.92 1.63 -7.33
N ASN A 32 -10.18 1.95 -7.63
CA ASN A 32 -10.55 3.17 -8.35
C ASN A 32 -10.17 4.45 -7.60
N LEU A 33 -10.31 5.59 -8.28
CA LEU A 33 -10.20 6.90 -7.65
C LEU A 33 -11.17 6.99 -6.46
N ALA A 34 -10.70 7.53 -5.33
CA ALA A 34 -11.45 7.61 -4.08
C ALA A 34 -11.86 6.25 -3.45
N ALA A 35 -11.25 5.13 -3.85
CA ALA A 35 -11.48 3.83 -3.21
C ALA A 35 -11.04 3.79 -1.73
N GLY A 36 -10.03 4.60 -1.36
CA GLY A 36 -9.53 4.67 0.02
C GLY A 36 -8.10 4.18 0.22
N LYS A 37 -7.30 4.07 -0.86
CA LYS A 37 -5.89 3.65 -0.82
C LYS A 37 -5.06 4.45 0.19
N THR A 38 -5.01 5.77 0.09
CA THR A 38 -4.34 6.62 1.08
C THR A 38 -4.92 6.48 2.50
N THR A 39 -6.24 6.24 2.64
CA THR A 39 -6.87 6.01 3.95
C THR A 39 -6.36 4.73 4.60
N PHE A 40 -6.15 3.68 3.82
CA PHE A 40 -5.52 2.44 4.29
C PHE A 40 -4.10 2.72 4.80
N VAL A 41 -3.27 3.42 4.02
CA VAL A 41 -1.89 3.76 4.44
C VAL A 41 -1.89 4.59 5.72
N LYS A 42 -2.77 5.59 5.84
CA LYS A 42 -2.94 6.39 7.07
C LYS A 42 -3.21 5.52 8.29
N LYS A 43 -4.16 4.59 8.19
CA LYS A 43 -4.54 3.69 9.29
C LYS A 43 -3.41 2.72 9.65
N MET A 44 -2.76 2.14 8.64
CA MET A 44 -1.63 1.22 8.83
C MET A 44 -0.43 1.94 9.47
N ALA A 45 -0.04 3.10 8.93
CA ALA A 45 1.04 3.90 9.48
C ALA A 45 0.77 4.30 10.94
N LYS A 46 -0.47 4.73 11.26
CA LYS A 46 -0.87 5.02 12.64
C LYS A 46 -0.75 3.79 13.55
N PHE A 47 -1.18 2.61 13.09
CA PHE A 47 -1.03 1.35 13.84
C PHE A 47 0.45 1.01 14.11
N LEU A 48 1.32 1.25 13.13
CA LEU A 48 2.78 1.13 13.25
C LEU A 48 3.42 2.26 14.08
N GLY A 49 2.61 3.13 14.66
CA GLY A 49 3.02 4.20 15.55
C GLY A 49 3.50 5.45 14.84
N VAL A 50 3.31 5.65 13.54
CA VAL A 50 3.64 6.92 12.86
C VAL A 50 2.79 8.06 13.44
N ASP A 51 3.44 9.04 14.05
CA ASP A 51 2.80 10.16 14.78
C ASP A 51 2.56 11.40 13.90
N GLU A 52 3.18 11.45 12.71
CA GLU A 52 3.07 12.54 11.75
C GLU A 52 1.89 12.35 10.79
N GLU A 53 1.49 13.43 10.11
CA GLU A 53 0.39 13.40 9.16
C GLU A 53 0.81 12.64 7.89
N VAL A 54 0.18 11.49 7.64
CA VAL A 54 0.34 10.75 6.40
C VAL A 54 -0.56 11.35 5.33
N THR A 55 0.02 11.81 4.21
CA THR A 55 -0.71 12.34 3.05
C THR A 55 -0.29 11.62 1.78
N SER A 56 -1.13 11.67 0.74
CA SER A 56 -0.77 11.04 -0.53
C SER A 56 0.43 11.76 -1.17
N PRO A 57 1.49 11.04 -1.57
CA PRO A 57 2.65 11.61 -2.23
C PRO A 57 2.42 11.83 -3.73
N THR A 58 1.19 12.07 -4.19
CA THR A 58 0.84 12.21 -5.62
C THR A 58 1.74 13.22 -6.37
N PHE A 59 2.27 14.24 -5.69
CA PHE A 59 3.18 15.24 -6.27
C PHE A 59 4.66 15.05 -5.91
N SER A 60 4.98 14.24 -4.90
CA SER A 60 6.33 14.01 -4.37
C SER A 60 6.89 12.62 -4.72
N LEU A 61 6.08 11.76 -5.35
CA LEU A 61 6.31 10.35 -5.68
C LEU A 61 6.43 9.43 -4.45
N GLN A 62 7.11 9.87 -3.40
CA GLN A 62 7.37 9.11 -2.18
C GLN A 62 7.30 9.98 -0.92
N HIS A 63 6.73 9.43 0.15
CA HIS A 63 6.94 9.88 1.53
C HIS A 63 7.57 8.74 2.36
N CYS A 64 8.44 9.11 3.30
CA CYS A 64 9.08 8.18 4.24
C CYS A 64 8.69 8.55 5.66
N TYR A 65 8.26 7.57 6.44
CA TYR A 65 7.83 7.74 7.83
C TYR A 65 8.57 6.75 8.73
N LYS A 66 9.09 7.24 9.87
CA LYS A 66 9.84 6.44 10.88
C LYS A 66 10.90 5.47 10.33
N GLU A 67 11.55 5.82 9.21
CA GLU A 67 12.56 5.02 8.50
C GLU A 67 12.14 3.62 8.03
N ARG A 68 10.87 3.23 8.22
CA ARG A 68 10.38 1.86 7.98
C ARG A 68 9.01 1.77 7.30
N VAL A 69 8.34 2.90 7.08
CA VAL A 69 7.08 2.98 6.34
C VAL A 69 7.31 3.91 5.16
N PHE A 70 7.21 3.35 3.97
CA PHE A 70 7.41 4.07 2.71
C PHE A 70 6.10 4.10 1.95
N HIS A 71 5.71 5.26 1.45
CA HIS A 71 4.46 5.42 0.74
C HIS A 71 4.75 6.03 -0.61
N TYR A 72 4.27 5.37 -1.67
CA TYR A 72 4.44 5.77 -3.06
C TYR A 72 3.08 5.90 -3.73
N ASP A 73 2.97 6.81 -4.69
CA ASP A 73 1.77 6.98 -5.51
C ASP A 73 2.14 7.09 -6.99
N MET A 74 1.74 6.09 -7.77
CA MET A 74 2.05 5.99 -9.19
C MET A 74 0.96 6.57 -10.11
N TYR A 75 -0.09 7.19 -9.56
CA TYR A 75 -1.27 7.64 -10.31
C TYR A 75 -0.95 8.48 -11.55
N ASN A 76 0.00 9.41 -11.45
CA ASN A 76 0.24 10.41 -12.49
C ASN A 76 1.19 9.93 -13.60
N HIS A 77 2.21 9.14 -13.24
CA HIS A 77 3.33 8.84 -14.14
C HIS A 77 3.56 7.34 -14.38
N GLY A 78 2.89 6.47 -13.61
CA GLY A 78 2.94 5.02 -13.82
C GLY A 78 4.29 4.37 -13.57
N LEU A 79 4.38 3.09 -13.96
CA LEU A 79 5.52 2.20 -13.68
C LEU A 79 6.79 2.59 -14.41
N GLU A 80 6.74 2.94 -15.69
CA GLU A 80 7.94 3.30 -16.45
C GLU A 80 8.67 4.49 -15.82
N HIS A 81 7.92 5.52 -15.38
CA HIS A 81 8.52 6.67 -14.71
C HIS A 81 9.11 6.29 -13.36
N PHE A 82 8.39 5.49 -12.57
CA PHE A 82 8.85 4.95 -11.29
C PHE A 82 10.21 4.23 -11.44
N ILE A 83 10.33 3.38 -12.46
CA ILE A 83 11.57 2.68 -12.81
C ILE A 83 12.67 3.66 -13.24
N SER A 84 12.35 4.63 -14.10
CA SER A 84 13.33 5.61 -14.60
C SER A 84 13.98 6.46 -13.50
N LEU A 85 13.30 6.58 -12.36
CA LEU A 85 13.79 7.32 -11.18
C LEU A 85 14.59 6.45 -10.21
N GLY A 86 14.75 5.15 -10.49
CA GLY A 86 15.47 4.21 -9.62
C GLY A 86 14.71 3.88 -8.34
N MET A 87 13.37 3.85 -8.41
CA MET A 87 12.54 3.55 -7.25
C MET A 87 12.37 2.05 -6.98
N LEU A 88 12.78 1.17 -7.90
CA LEU A 88 12.77 -0.26 -7.64
C LEU A 88 13.79 -0.63 -6.55
N GLU A 89 14.95 0.02 -6.57
CA GLU A 89 16.00 -0.12 -5.57
C GLU A 89 15.53 0.35 -4.18
N GLU A 90 14.67 1.38 -4.13
CA GLU A 90 14.08 1.83 -2.88
C GLU A 90 13.14 0.76 -2.27
N LEU A 91 12.49 -0.07 -3.08
CA LEU A 91 11.60 -1.15 -2.61
C LEU A 91 12.36 -2.34 -2.00
N GLU A 92 13.69 -2.37 -2.09
CA GLU A 92 14.56 -3.37 -1.44
C GLU A 92 14.91 -3.02 0.02
N ARG A 93 14.57 -1.80 0.46
CA ARG A 93 14.86 -1.34 1.82
C ARG A 93 14.05 -2.14 2.84
N ASP A 94 14.61 -2.31 4.04
CA ASP A 94 13.89 -2.96 5.14
C ASP A 94 12.73 -2.07 5.62
N GLY A 95 11.53 -2.66 5.66
CA GLY A 95 10.31 -1.97 6.07
C GLY A 95 9.09 -2.38 5.24
N LEU A 96 8.00 -1.61 5.41
CA LEU A 96 6.76 -1.75 4.66
C LEU A 96 6.64 -0.65 3.62
N HIS A 97 6.50 -1.05 2.36
CA HIS A 97 6.34 -0.16 1.23
C HIS A 97 4.90 -0.21 0.73
N PHE A 98 4.17 0.89 0.78
CA PHE A 98 2.81 1.00 0.27
C PHE A 98 2.83 1.69 -1.09
N VAL A 99 2.53 0.95 -2.15
CA VAL A 99 2.53 1.48 -3.53
C VAL A 99 1.09 1.62 -4.01
N GLU A 100 0.58 2.85 -4.07
CA GLU A 100 -0.72 3.12 -4.68
C GLU A 100 -0.64 3.02 -6.21
N TRP A 101 -1.67 2.41 -6.81
CA TRP A 101 -1.81 2.24 -8.26
C TRP A 101 -0.77 1.31 -8.91
N GLY A 102 -0.14 0.43 -8.13
CA GLY A 102 0.69 -0.64 -8.69
C GLY A 102 -0.15 -1.70 -9.42
N ASP A 103 0.36 -2.20 -10.53
CA ASP A 103 -0.32 -3.16 -11.41
C ASP A 103 0.29 -4.57 -11.32
N ASP A 104 -0.12 -5.47 -12.21
CA ASP A 104 0.40 -6.83 -12.27
C ASP A 104 1.82 -6.91 -12.86
N GLU A 105 2.27 -5.87 -13.56
CA GLU A 105 3.64 -5.81 -14.07
C GLU A 105 4.62 -5.55 -12.92
N LEU A 106 4.29 -4.62 -12.02
CA LEU A 106 5.07 -4.39 -10.80
C LEU A 106 5.16 -5.66 -9.94
N VAL A 107 4.06 -6.39 -9.75
CA VAL A 107 4.06 -7.67 -9.01
C VAL A 107 5.07 -8.66 -9.63
N LYS A 108 5.08 -8.80 -10.95
CA LYS A 108 6.00 -9.72 -11.64
C LYS A 108 7.46 -9.32 -11.47
N ILE A 109 7.76 -8.02 -11.57
CA ILE A 109 9.11 -7.48 -11.39
C ILE A 109 9.61 -7.79 -9.97
N LEU A 110 8.83 -7.42 -8.95
CA LEU A 110 9.20 -7.60 -7.55
C LEU A 110 9.31 -9.08 -7.17
N SER A 111 8.38 -9.91 -7.66
CA SER A 111 8.42 -11.36 -7.41
C SER A 111 9.67 -12.01 -8.03
N SER A 112 10.07 -11.55 -9.22
CA SER A 112 11.31 -11.99 -9.87
C SER A 112 12.56 -11.55 -9.11
N ALA A 113 12.48 -10.45 -8.37
CA ALA A 113 13.54 -9.96 -7.49
C ALA A 113 13.55 -10.66 -6.11
N GLY A 114 12.57 -11.52 -5.81
CA GLY A 114 12.46 -12.21 -4.53
C GLY A 114 11.99 -11.30 -3.38
N ILE A 115 11.28 -10.21 -3.71
CA ILE A 115 10.67 -9.31 -2.74
C ILE A 115 9.31 -9.86 -2.35
N ASP A 116 9.05 -9.96 -1.04
CA ASP A 116 7.74 -10.36 -0.53
C ASP A 116 6.68 -9.30 -0.87
N ILE A 117 5.54 -9.75 -1.39
CA ILE A 117 4.50 -8.86 -1.90
C ILE A 117 3.14 -9.24 -1.31
N MET A 118 2.40 -8.22 -0.90
CA MET A 118 0.97 -8.31 -0.69
C MET A 118 0.25 -7.40 -1.69
N THR A 119 -0.76 -7.89 -2.39
CA THR A 119 -1.73 -7.02 -3.07
C THR A 119 -2.94 -6.80 -2.19
N ILE A 120 -3.52 -5.60 -2.25
CA ILE A 120 -4.80 -5.26 -1.64
C ILE A 120 -5.67 -4.56 -2.68
N ASP A 121 -6.71 -5.25 -3.14
CA ASP A 121 -7.74 -4.67 -4.00
C ASP A 121 -8.83 -4.04 -3.13
N ILE A 122 -9.09 -2.75 -3.33
CA ILE A 122 -10.04 -1.94 -2.55
C ILE A 122 -11.23 -1.56 -3.43
N GLU A 123 -12.43 -2.01 -3.04
CA GLU A 123 -13.68 -1.72 -3.74
C GLU A 123 -14.64 -0.92 -2.85
N LYS A 124 -15.28 0.12 -3.43
CA LYS A 124 -16.29 0.92 -2.76
C LYS A 124 -17.66 0.22 -2.80
N ILE A 125 -18.17 -0.18 -1.63
CA ILE A 125 -19.52 -0.77 -1.50
C ILE A 125 -20.57 0.30 -1.27
N SER A 126 -20.32 1.22 -0.32
CA SER A 126 -21.17 2.37 0.01
C SER A 126 -20.28 3.57 0.35
N ASP A 127 -20.84 4.68 0.84
CA ASP A 127 -20.04 5.85 1.21
C ASP A 127 -19.03 5.55 2.34
N ASP A 128 -19.45 4.79 3.35
CA ASP A 128 -18.70 4.46 4.56
C ASP A 128 -18.09 3.05 4.56
N LYS A 129 -18.43 2.18 3.59
CA LYS A 129 -18.03 0.77 3.58
C LYS A 129 -17.19 0.40 2.37
N ARG A 130 -16.16 -0.42 2.59
CA ARG A 130 -15.25 -0.93 1.55
C ARG A 130 -15.08 -2.44 1.67
N GLU A 131 -14.81 -3.10 0.54
CA GLU A 131 -14.23 -4.44 0.50
C GLU A 131 -12.73 -4.32 0.27
N TYR A 132 -11.94 -5.06 1.06
CA TYR A 132 -10.50 -5.22 0.89
C TYR A 132 -10.23 -6.71 0.62
N THR A 133 -9.63 -7.03 -0.52
CA THR A 133 -9.20 -8.40 -0.84
C THR A 133 -7.68 -8.46 -0.83
N THR A 134 -7.09 -9.30 0.03
CA THR A 134 -5.63 -9.44 0.15
C THR A 134 -5.11 -10.74 -0.46
N CYS A 135 -3.97 -10.66 -1.15
CA CYS A 135 -3.23 -11.81 -1.65
C CYS A 135 -1.73 -11.62 -1.37
N ILE A 136 -1.07 -12.67 -0.86
CA ILE A 136 0.37 -12.68 -0.59
C ILE A 136 1.02 -13.55 -1.67
N TYR A 137 2.15 -13.11 -2.20
CA TYR A 137 2.94 -13.78 -3.23
C TYR A 137 4.32 -14.15 -2.70
#